data_AF-A0A4Q2Z5T8-F1
#
_entry.id   AF-A0A4Q2Z5T8-F1
#
_cell.length_a   1.000
_cell.length_b   1.000
_cell.length_c   1.000
_cell.angle_alpha   90.00
_cell.angle_beta   90.00
_cell.angle_gamma   90.00
#
_symmetry.space_group_name_H-M   'P 1'
#
loop_
_entity.id
_entity.type
_entity.pdbx_description
1 polymer ?
#
loop_
_entity_poly.entity_id
_entity_poly.type
_entity_poly.pdbx_seq_one_letter_code
_entity_poly.pdbx_strand_id
1 'polypeptide(L)'
;EGDQATHWVERAALLTPIAKSFATDCGVDVASLGIQVHGGMGYIEETGAARYLRDARIAPIYEGTNGIQAIDLVLRKLPLSQGAQVRTFIGELRDIAQRVESLNAPGFGSTAERLNASIDDLQASTDWLLEAQAAGRVAQALAGATPYQRLFGLVLTGAYLAKGALVASEDGSGDKRVSLCRFAAENMLSETAALKDRVIGGAESLEAARIVLA
;
A
#
# COMPACT_ATOMS: atom_id res chain seq x y z
N GLU A 1 -20.17 -13.27 -18.17
CA GLU A 1 -19.83 -12.85 -19.54
C GLU A 1 -20.07 -11.36 -19.66
N GLY A 2 -19.35 -10.65 -20.53
CA GLY A 2 -19.42 -9.18 -20.65
C GLY A 2 -18.75 -8.43 -19.48
N ASP A 3 -19.08 -7.14 -19.31
CA ASP A 3 -18.38 -6.12 -18.50
C ASP A 3 -17.97 -6.53 -17.08
N GLN A 4 -18.75 -7.38 -16.40
CA GLN A 4 -18.42 -7.88 -15.07
C GLN A 4 -17.13 -8.73 -15.06
N ALA A 5 -16.90 -9.52 -16.11
CA ALA A 5 -15.67 -10.30 -16.23
C ALA A 5 -14.45 -9.39 -16.42
N THR A 6 -14.58 -8.37 -17.27
CA THR A 6 -13.55 -7.34 -17.49
C THR A 6 -13.21 -6.63 -16.19
N HIS A 7 -14.23 -6.18 -15.43
CA HIS A 7 -14.04 -5.53 -14.15
C HIS A 7 -13.20 -6.37 -13.17
N TRP A 8 -13.51 -7.65 -13.01
CA TRP A 8 -12.77 -8.51 -12.07
C TRP A 8 -11.36 -8.86 -12.56
N VAL A 9 -11.17 -9.03 -13.88
CA VAL A 9 -9.84 -9.21 -14.47
C VAL A 9 -8.96 -7.98 -14.22
N GLU A 10 -9.49 -6.78 -14.47
CA GLU A 10 -8.74 -5.54 -14.23
C GLU A 10 -8.52 -5.28 -12.74
N ARG A 11 -9.47 -5.62 -11.86
CA ARG A 11 -9.29 -5.56 -10.40
C ARG A 11 -8.14 -6.46 -9.95
N ALA A 12 -8.12 -7.71 -10.42
CA ALA A 12 -7.06 -8.64 -10.10
C ALA A 12 -5.72 -8.13 -10.64
N ALA A 13 -5.69 -7.62 -11.87
CA ALA A 13 -4.49 -7.07 -12.48
C ALA A 13 -3.92 -5.88 -11.71
N LEU A 14 -4.78 -5.01 -11.16
CA LEU A 14 -4.39 -3.89 -10.31
C LEU A 14 -3.81 -4.36 -8.96
N LEU A 15 -4.47 -5.31 -8.30
CA LEU A 15 -4.10 -5.76 -6.95
C LEU A 15 -2.90 -6.70 -6.93
N THR A 16 -2.67 -7.49 -7.99
CA THR A 16 -1.59 -8.49 -8.04
C THR A 16 -0.20 -7.91 -7.75
N PRO A 17 0.28 -6.85 -8.43
CA PRO A 17 1.62 -6.31 -8.15
C PRO A 17 1.72 -5.75 -6.72
N ILE A 18 0.65 -5.19 -6.16
CA ILE A 18 0.63 -4.66 -4.79
C ILE A 18 0.69 -5.81 -3.79
N ALA A 19 -0.13 -6.85 -3.98
CA ALA A 19 -0.15 -8.03 -3.11
C ALA A 19 1.20 -8.74 -3.08
N LYS A 20 1.91 -8.80 -4.22
CA LYS A 20 3.28 -9.32 -4.28
C LYS A 20 4.24 -8.40 -3.53
N SER A 21 4.37 -7.15 -3.98
CA SER A 21 5.44 -6.27 -3.53
C SER A 21 5.29 -5.83 -2.07
N PHE A 22 4.12 -5.34 -1.68
CA PHE A 22 3.88 -4.86 -0.32
C PHE A 22 4.00 -5.99 0.71
N ALA A 23 3.38 -7.15 0.45
CA ALA A 23 3.43 -8.27 1.39
C ALA A 23 4.86 -8.81 1.56
N THR A 24 5.67 -8.81 0.50
CA THR A 24 7.06 -9.28 0.58
C THR A 24 7.98 -8.28 1.26
N ASP A 25 7.78 -6.97 1.08
CA ASP A 25 8.46 -5.94 1.87
C ASP A 25 8.10 -6.07 3.36
N CYS A 26 6.80 -6.20 3.69
CA CYS A 26 6.34 -6.44 5.06
C CYS A 26 6.92 -7.73 5.65
N GLY A 27 7.03 -8.80 4.86
CA GLY A 27 7.63 -10.06 5.31
C GLY A 27 9.09 -9.89 5.73
N VAL A 28 9.87 -9.11 4.99
CA VAL A 28 11.25 -8.77 5.35
C VAL A 28 11.30 -7.90 6.61
N ASP A 29 10.46 -6.86 6.69
CA ASP A 29 10.41 -5.96 7.84
C ASP A 29 10.05 -6.71 9.12
N VAL A 30 9.01 -7.56 9.07
CA VAL A 30 8.56 -8.36 10.22
C VAL A 30 9.60 -9.41 10.62
N ALA A 31 10.26 -10.07 9.66
CA ALA A 31 11.33 -11.02 9.97
C ALA A 31 12.54 -10.33 10.63
N SER A 32 12.88 -9.13 10.16
CA SER A 32 13.93 -8.29 10.76
C SER A 32 13.57 -7.87 12.19
N LEU A 33 12.33 -7.41 12.42
CA LEU A 33 11.83 -7.12 13.76
C LEU A 33 11.84 -8.36 14.66
N GLY A 34 11.55 -9.54 14.11
CA GLY A 34 11.63 -10.82 14.82
C GLY A 34 13.02 -11.10 15.37
N ILE A 35 14.07 -10.81 14.60
CA ILE A 35 15.47 -10.87 15.10
C ILE A 35 15.66 -9.89 16.25
N GLN A 36 15.21 -8.64 16.08
CA GLN A 36 15.38 -7.57 17.07
C GLN A 36 14.74 -7.91 18.43
N VAL A 37 13.58 -8.58 18.44
CA VAL A 37 12.88 -9.02 19.66
C VAL A 37 13.74 -9.99 20.49
N HIS A 38 14.61 -10.78 19.86
CA HIS A 38 15.52 -11.71 20.53
C HIS A 38 16.88 -11.09 20.92
N GLY A 39 17.13 -9.81 20.60
CA GLY A 39 18.41 -9.15 20.85
C GLY A 39 19.58 -9.86 20.14
N GLY A 40 20.74 -9.92 20.79
CA GLY A 40 21.94 -10.58 20.23
C GLY A 40 21.71 -12.06 19.87
N MET A 41 20.86 -12.76 20.62
CA MET A 41 20.51 -14.16 20.34
C MET A 41 19.73 -14.31 19.03
N GLY A 42 18.99 -13.29 18.59
CA GLY A 42 18.29 -13.33 17.30
C GLY A 42 19.24 -13.43 16.10
N TYR A 43 20.48 -12.96 16.25
CA TYR A 43 21.52 -13.03 15.22
C TYR A 43 22.21 -14.40 15.17
N ILE A 44 22.12 -15.16 16.25
CA ILE A 44 22.74 -16.48 16.38
C ILE A 44 21.82 -17.52 15.72
N GLU A 45 22.37 -18.32 14.80
CA GLU A 45 21.61 -19.23 13.93
C GLU A 45 20.81 -20.28 14.72
N GLU A 46 21.29 -20.71 15.88
CA GLU A 46 20.64 -21.67 16.77
C GLU A 46 19.26 -21.19 17.27
N THR A 47 19.03 -19.88 17.38
CA THR A 47 17.72 -19.31 17.73
C THR A 47 16.71 -19.45 16.59
N GLY A 48 17.19 -19.62 15.35
CA GLY A 48 16.37 -19.78 14.16
C GLY A 48 15.71 -18.50 13.62
N ALA A 49 15.82 -17.36 14.33
CA ALA A 49 15.24 -16.08 13.90
C ALA A 49 15.88 -15.55 12.61
N ALA A 50 17.22 -15.60 12.51
CA ALA A 50 17.97 -15.17 11.33
C ALA A 50 17.56 -15.90 10.04
N ARG A 51 17.16 -17.18 10.15
CA ARG A 51 16.67 -17.98 9.02
C ARG A 51 15.43 -17.35 8.37
N TYR A 52 14.47 -16.87 9.16
CA TYR A 52 13.26 -16.27 8.61
C TYR A 52 13.55 -15.01 7.79
N LEU A 53 14.53 -14.20 8.19
CA LEU A 53 14.94 -13.04 7.39
C LEU A 53 15.58 -13.47 6.07
N ARG A 54 16.45 -14.49 6.09
CA ARG A 54 17.06 -15.04 4.86
C ARG A 54 16.00 -15.60 3.92
N ASP A 55 15.05 -16.35 4.45
CA ASP A 55 13.96 -16.97 3.68
C ASP A 55 12.99 -15.92 3.13
N ALA A 56 12.66 -14.87 3.90
CA ALA A 56 11.80 -13.79 3.44
C ALA A 56 12.49 -12.93 2.35
N ARG A 57 13.83 -12.82 2.38
CA ARG A 57 14.56 -11.87 1.52
C ARG A 57 14.51 -12.19 0.03
N ILE A 58 14.28 -13.44 -0.35
CA ILE A 58 14.14 -13.81 -1.77
C ILE A 58 12.82 -13.31 -2.37
N ALA A 59 11.77 -13.15 -1.56
CA ALA A 59 10.42 -12.88 -2.06
C ALA A 59 10.27 -11.50 -2.73
N PRO A 60 10.94 -10.42 -2.27
CA PRO A 60 11.02 -9.15 -3.00
C PRO A 60 11.79 -9.21 -4.34
N ILE A 61 12.54 -10.29 -4.60
CA ILE A 61 13.51 -10.38 -5.71
C ILE A 61 12.98 -11.23 -6.87
N TYR A 62 12.52 -12.46 -6.59
CA TYR A 62 12.06 -13.38 -7.64
C TYR A 62 10.71 -12.95 -8.25
N GLU A 63 10.33 -13.57 -9.38
CA GLU A 63 9.03 -13.33 -10.04
C GLU A 63 8.75 -11.83 -10.32
N GLY A 64 9.83 -11.10 -10.65
CA GLY A 64 9.83 -9.64 -10.79
C GLY A 64 10.14 -8.95 -9.47
N THR A 65 11.22 -8.16 -9.47
CA THR A 65 11.61 -7.38 -8.28
C THR A 65 10.50 -6.41 -7.89
N ASN A 66 10.43 -6.00 -6.62
CA ASN A 66 9.39 -5.07 -6.18
C ASN A 66 9.40 -3.74 -6.95
N GLY A 67 10.58 -3.27 -7.39
CA GLY A 67 10.68 -2.14 -8.32
C GLY A 67 10.02 -2.40 -9.67
N ILE A 68 10.21 -3.58 -10.27
CA ILE A 68 9.54 -3.96 -11.52
C ILE A 68 8.02 -4.09 -11.32
N GLN A 69 7.56 -4.60 -10.19
CA GLN A 69 6.13 -4.67 -9.85
C GLN A 69 5.52 -3.28 -9.72
N ALA A 70 6.23 -2.33 -9.10
CA ALA A 70 5.81 -0.94 -9.03
C ALA A 70 5.72 -0.27 -10.41
N ILE A 71 6.69 -0.55 -11.29
CA ILE A 71 6.69 -0.06 -12.67
C ILE A 71 5.51 -0.65 -13.46
N ASP A 72 5.25 -1.96 -13.34
CA ASP A 72 4.11 -2.62 -13.98
C ASP A 72 2.77 -2.02 -13.50
N LEU A 73 2.62 -1.83 -12.19
CA LEU A 73 1.46 -1.16 -11.59
C LEU A 73 1.22 0.20 -12.24
N VAL A 74 2.22 1.09 -12.23
CA VAL A 74 2.08 2.45 -12.76
C VAL A 74 1.87 2.45 -14.27
N LEU A 75 2.71 1.76 -15.04
CA LEU A 75 2.68 1.84 -16.51
C LEU A 75 1.54 1.06 -17.16
N ARG A 76 1.12 -0.05 -16.57
CA ARG A 76 0.23 -1.01 -17.25
C ARG A 76 -1.08 -1.23 -16.54
N LYS A 77 -1.15 -1.05 -15.22
CA LYS A 77 -2.37 -1.36 -14.44
C LYS A 77 -3.19 -0.12 -14.10
N LEU A 78 -2.57 1.01 -13.77
CA LEU A 78 -3.30 2.25 -13.54
C LEU A 78 -4.09 2.73 -14.76
N PRO A 79 -3.56 2.68 -16.00
CA PRO A 79 -4.29 3.19 -17.17
C PRO A 79 -5.45 2.30 -17.65
N LEU A 80 -5.66 1.12 -17.03
CA LEU A 80 -6.76 0.21 -17.40
C LEU A 80 -8.10 0.94 -17.31
N SER A 81 -8.96 0.72 -18.30
CA SER A 81 -10.21 1.47 -18.47
C SER A 81 -10.03 3.00 -18.34
N GLN A 82 -8.92 3.54 -18.86
CA GLN A 82 -8.55 4.97 -18.77
C GLN A 82 -8.50 5.48 -17.31
N GLY A 83 -8.11 4.62 -16.37
CA GLY A 83 -8.08 4.92 -14.93
C GLY A 83 -9.42 4.75 -14.22
N ALA A 84 -10.50 4.43 -14.91
CA ALA A 84 -11.81 4.24 -14.28
C ALA A 84 -11.80 3.11 -13.24
N GLN A 85 -11.04 2.04 -13.50
CA GLN A 85 -10.99 0.90 -12.58
C GLN A 85 -10.37 1.25 -11.22
N VAL A 86 -9.23 1.96 -11.22
CA VAL A 86 -8.59 2.39 -9.97
C VAL A 86 -9.42 3.45 -9.24
N ARG A 87 -10.04 4.39 -9.98
CA ARG A 87 -10.94 5.41 -9.39
C ARG A 87 -12.15 4.79 -8.70
N THR A 88 -12.79 3.83 -9.36
CA THR A 88 -13.91 3.09 -8.79
C THR A 88 -13.49 2.35 -7.53
N PHE A 89 -12.33 1.70 -7.57
CA PHE A 89 -11.82 0.98 -6.41
C PHE A 89 -11.49 1.91 -5.23
N ILE A 90 -10.89 3.08 -5.47
CA ILE A 90 -10.66 4.10 -4.44
C ILE A 90 -11.99 4.54 -3.81
N GLY A 91 -13.04 4.67 -4.61
CA GLY A 91 -14.41 4.92 -4.11
C GLY A 91 -14.88 3.86 -3.12
N GLU A 92 -14.71 2.57 -3.44
CA GLU A 92 -15.07 1.47 -2.53
C GLU A 92 -14.26 1.49 -1.22
N LEU A 93 -13.00 1.93 -1.24
CA LEU A 93 -12.20 2.12 -0.03
C LEU A 93 -12.74 3.29 0.81
N ARG A 94 -13.20 4.36 0.16
CA ARG A 94 -13.83 5.52 0.81
C ARG A 94 -15.14 5.14 1.48
N ASP A 95 -15.93 4.27 0.87
CA ASP A 95 -17.17 3.75 1.48
C ASP A 95 -16.88 3.01 2.80
N ILE A 96 -15.76 2.29 2.89
CA ILE A 96 -15.34 1.64 4.15
C ILE A 96 -15.02 2.70 5.22
N ALA A 97 -14.28 3.74 4.87
CA ALA A 97 -13.95 4.82 5.79
C ALA A 97 -15.22 5.54 6.31
N GLN A 98 -16.16 5.83 5.41
CA GLN A 98 -17.45 6.43 5.77
C GLN A 98 -18.28 5.54 6.70
N ARG A 99 -18.22 4.22 6.56
CA ARG A 99 -18.88 3.30 7.49
C ARG A 99 -18.27 3.36 8.89
N VAL A 100 -16.94 3.44 9.01
CA VAL A 100 -16.27 3.64 10.31
C VAL A 100 -16.70 4.95 10.93
N GLU A 101 -16.72 6.02 10.15
CA GLU A 101 -17.16 7.35 10.58
C GLU A 101 -18.61 7.35 11.05
N SER A 102 -19.51 6.72 10.29
CA SER A 102 -20.94 6.64 10.60
C SER A 102 -21.23 5.83 11.86
N LEU A 103 -20.49 4.74 12.08
CA LEU A 103 -20.59 3.94 13.30
C LEU A 103 -20.16 4.76 14.53
N ASN A 104 -19.14 5.61 14.38
CA ASN A 104 -18.61 6.52 15.40
C ASN A 104 -18.36 5.84 16.77
N ALA A 105 -17.95 4.57 16.75
CA ALA A 105 -17.73 3.81 17.97
C ALA A 105 -16.39 4.23 18.61
N PRO A 106 -16.33 4.53 19.93
CA PRO A 106 -15.14 5.05 20.59
C PRO A 106 -13.87 4.20 20.41
N GLY A 107 -14.02 2.88 20.26
CA GLY A 107 -12.90 1.96 20.03
C GLY A 107 -12.11 2.25 18.75
N PHE A 108 -12.73 2.87 17.74
CA PHE A 108 -12.06 3.23 16.49
C PHE A 108 -11.16 4.46 16.61
N GLY A 109 -11.26 5.28 17.66
CA GLY A 109 -10.41 6.48 17.82
C GLY A 109 -10.39 7.36 16.57
N SER A 110 -9.21 7.74 16.09
CA SER A 110 -9.04 8.55 14.88
C SER A 110 -9.03 7.76 13.57
N THR A 111 -9.50 6.49 13.56
CA THR A 111 -9.40 5.60 12.40
C THR A 111 -10.04 6.19 11.15
N ALA A 112 -11.28 6.71 11.25
CA ALA A 112 -11.99 7.26 10.09
C ALA A 112 -11.24 8.44 9.46
N GLU A 113 -10.79 9.39 10.29
CA GLU A 113 -10.01 10.56 9.86
C GLU A 113 -8.71 10.12 9.15
N ARG A 114 -7.94 9.22 9.77
CA ARG A 114 -6.67 8.72 9.21
C ARG A 114 -6.87 7.97 7.91
N LEU A 115 -7.93 7.17 7.83
CA LEU A 115 -8.24 6.41 6.62
C LEU A 115 -8.67 7.34 5.49
N ASN A 116 -9.57 8.30 5.74
CA ASN A 116 -9.96 9.31 4.76
C ASN A 116 -8.76 10.10 4.23
N ALA A 117 -7.90 10.60 5.11
CA ALA A 117 -6.68 11.32 4.70
C ALA A 117 -5.75 10.46 3.83
N SER A 118 -5.55 9.20 4.19
CA SER A 118 -4.72 8.28 3.42
C SER A 118 -5.31 7.93 2.04
N ILE A 119 -6.64 7.89 1.93
CA ILE A 119 -7.36 7.67 0.67
C ILE A 119 -7.26 8.92 -0.21
N ASP A 120 -7.32 10.13 0.38
CA ASP A 120 -7.07 11.38 -0.34
C ASP A 120 -5.64 11.44 -0.88
N ASP A 121 -4.66 11.00 -0.09
CA ASP A 121 -3.27 10.91 -0.52
C ASP A 121 -3.07 9.92 -1.68
N LEU A 122 -3.76 8.77 -1.61
CA LEU A 122 -3.77 7.79 -2.69
C LEU A 122 -4.39 8.37 -3.96
N GLN A 123 -5.58 8.99 -3.84
CA GLN A 123 -6.28 9.59 -4.97
C GLN A 123 -5.44 10.67 -5.66
N ALA A 124 -4.85 11.60 -4.89
CA ALA A 124 -3.99 12.64 -5.44
C ALA A 124 -2.77 12.05 -6.17
N SER A 125 -2.15 11.02 -5.59
CA SER A 125 -1.01 10.33 -6.21
C SER A 125 -1.41 9.60 -7.51
N THR A 126 -2.56 8.90 -7.50
CA THR A 126 -3.10 8.21 -8.68
C THR A 126 -3.41 9.21 -9.80
N ASP A 127 -4.04 10.34 -9.47
CA ASP A 127 -4.41 11.38 -10.42
C ASP A 127 -3.19 11.98 -11.09
N TRP A 128 -2.18 12.34 -10.29
CA TRP A 128 -0.92 12.88 -10.80
C TRP A 128 -0.20 11.90 -11.74
N LEU A 129 -0.14 10.61 -11.36
CA LEU A 129 0.50 9.58 -12.19
C LEU A 129 -0.20 9.38 -13.53
N LEU A 130 -1.54 9.30 -13.52
CA LEU A 130 -2.34 9.19 -14.74
C LEU A 130 -2.17 10.43 -15.64
N GLU A 131 -2.17 11.63 -15.06
CA GLU A 131 -1.94 12.87 -15.79
C GLU A 131 -0.53 12.92 -16.40
N ALA A 132 0.50 12.60 -15.61
CA ALA A 132 1.88 12.56 -16.08
C ALA A 132 2.06 11.59 -17.26
N GLN A 133 1.42 10.43 -17.21
CA GLN A 133 1.43 9.46 -18.31
C GLN A 133 0.71 9.98 -19.55
N ALA A 134 -0.49 10.54 -19.39
CA ALA A 134 -1.25 11.11 -20.50
C ALA A 134 -0.49 12.25 -21.19
N ALA A 135 0.29 13.03 -20.43
CA ALA A 135 1.15 14.09 -20.93
C ALA A 135 2.52 13.61 -21.46
N GLY A 136 2.78 12.30 -21.51
CA GLY A 136 4.05 11.74 -21.99
C GLY A 136 5.23 11.91 -21.02
N ARG A 137 5.00 12.37 -19.78
CA ARG A 137 6.02 12.56 -18.73
C ARG A 137 6.35 11.23 -18.03
N VAL A 138 6.66 10.20 -18.81
CA VAL A 138 6.83 8.81 -18.33
C VAL A 138 7.96 8.70 -17.30
N ALA A 139 9.09 9.37 -17.50
CA ALA A 139 10.21 9.35 -16.55
C ALA A 139 9.81 9.92 -15.17
N GLN A 140 8.99 10.96 -15.13
CA GLN A 140 8.49 11.54 -13.88
C GLN A 140 7.52 10.58 -13.18
N ALA A 141 6.60 9.97 -13.94
CA ALA A 141 5.69 8.96 -13.39
C ALA A 141 6.44 7.76 -12.79
N LEU A 142 7.53 7.33 -13.44
CA LEU A 142 8.36 6.22 -12.96
C LEU A 142 9.16 6.56 -11.70
N ALA A 143 9.58 7.81 -11.51
CA ALA A 143 10.23 8.25 -10.27
C ALA A 143 9.33 8.05 -9.04
N GLY A 144 8.01 8.17 -9.23
CA GLY A 144 7.00 7.95 -8.19
C GLY A 144 6.53 6.50 -8.02
N ALA A 145 6.99 5.55 -8.83
CA ALA A 145 6.39 4.21 -8.88
C ALA A 145 6.50 3.43 -7.56
N THR A 146 7.71 3.32 -7.00
CA THR A 146 7.94 2.61 -5.73
C THR A 146 7.21 3.25 -4.53
N PRO A 147 7.30 4.58 -4.28
CA PRO A 147 6.55 5.18 -3.19
C PRO A 147 5.03 5.05 -3.38
N TYR A 148 4.53 5.13 -4.60
CA TYR A 148 3.09 4.90 -4.88
C TYR A 148 2.65 3.48 -4.54
N GLN A 149 3.44 2.47 -4.92
CA GLN A 149 3.15 1.07 -4.61
C GLN A 149 3.05 0.82 -3.09
N ARG A 150 3.95 1.40 -2.29
CA ARG A 150 3.88 1.31 -0.82
C ARG A 150 2.68 2.06 -0.25
N LEU A 151 2.41 3.28 -0.74
CA LEU A 151 1.26 4.08 -0.35
C LEU A 151 -0.03 3.28 -0.54
N PHE A 152 -0.21 2.69 -1.72
CA PHE A 152 -1.37 1.88 -2.04
C PHE A 152 -1.52 0.70 -1.05
N GLY A 153 -0.44 -0.02 -0.76
CA GLY A 153 -0.44 -1.13 0.20
C GLY A 153 -0.83 -0.71 1.62
N LEU A 154 -0.38 0.45 2.09
CA LEU A 154 -0.76 0.99 3.40
C LEU A 154 -2.26 1.31 3.47
N VAL A 155 -2.81 1.97 2.44
CA VAL A 155 -4.24 2.28 2.38
C VAL A 155 -5.09 1.00 2.36
N LEU A 156 -4.68 -0.01 1.59
CA LEU A 156 -5.36 -1.31 1.60
C LEU A 156 -5.30 -1.98 2.99
N THR A 157 -4.16 -1.90 3.67
CA THR A 157 -4.01 -2.43 5.03
C THR A 157 -5.01 -1.77 5.98
N GLY A 158 -5.07 -0.43 6.00
CA GLY A 158 -6.02 0.32 6.83
C GLY A 158 -7.48 -0.02 6.50
N ALA A 159 -7.84 0.01 5.21
CA ALA A 159 -9.21 -0.22 4.75
C ALA A 159 -9.70 -1.65 5.04
N TYR A 160 -8.89 -2.68 4.79
CA TYR A 160 -9.33 -4.06 5.03
C TYR A 160 -9.33 -4.44 6.51
N LEU A 161 -8.45 -3.87 7.34
CA LEU A 161 -8.56 -3.99 8.79
C LEU A 161 -9.83 -3.30 9.32
N ALA A 162 -10.16 -2.12 8.81
CA ALA A 162 -11.40 -1.42 9.14
C ALA A 162 -12.63 -2.22 8.72
N LYS A 163 -12.65 -2.77 7.51
CA LYS A 163 -13.73 -3.65 7.04
C LYS A 163 -13.92 -4.86 7.97
N GLY A 164 -12.82 -5.50 8.38
CA GLY A 164 -12.86 -6.63 9.30
C GLY A 164 -13.32 -6.25 10.71
N ALA A 165 -12.96 -5.05 11.17
CA ALA A 165 -13.36 -4.52 12.48
C ALA A 165 -14.85 -4.13 12.53
N LEU A 166 -15.38 -3.53 11.45
CA LEU A 166 -16.80 -3.20 11.31
C LEU A 166 -17.68 -4.44 11.47
N VAL A 167 -17.38 -5.50 10.71
CA VAL A 167 -18.13 -6.77 10.79
C VAL A 167 -18.04 -7.39 12.19
N ALA A 168 -16.85 -7.46 12.78
CA ALA A 168 -16.71 -8.06 14.11
C ALA A 168 -17.38 -7.23 15.22
N SER A 169 -17.48 -5.91 15.04
CA SER A 169 -18.20 -5.01 15.95
C SER A 169 -19.71 -5.24 15.89
N GLU A 170 -20.26 -5.55 14.72
CA GLU A 170 -21.69 -5.91 14.54
C GLU A 170 -22.01 -7.24 15.27
N ASP A 171 -21.07 -8.19 15.28
CA ASP A 171 -21.22 -9.51 15.91
C ASP A 171 -20.85 -9.55 17.41
N GLY A 172 -20.50 -8.42 18.03
CA GLY A 172 -20.12 -8.33 19.45
C GLY A 172 -18.77 -8.96 19.82
N SER A 173 -17.92 -9.31 18.83
CA SER A 173 -16.57 -9.88 19.01
C SER A 173 -15.44 -8.92 18.60
N GLY A 174 -15.77 -7.63 18.48
CA GLY A 174 -15.00 -6.61 17.77
C GLY A 174 -13.70 -6.16 18.42
N ASP A 175 -13.54 -6.26 19.75
CA ASP A 175 -12.49 -5.55 20.50
C ASP A 175 -11.07 -5.76 19.94
N LYS A 176 -10.70 -7.01 19.61
CA LYS A 176 -9.38 -7.32 19.05
C LYS A 176 -9.18 -6.74 17.66
N ARG A 177 -10.21 -6.81 16.79
CA ARG A 177 -10.12 -6.30 15.41
C ARG A 177 -10.17 -4.79 15.37
N VAL A 178 -11.00 -4.17 16.20
CA VAL A 178 -11.07 -2.71 16.37
C VAL A 178 -9.74 -2.18 16.88
N SER A 179 -9.14 -2.82 17.89
CA SER A 179 -7.82 -2.41 18.41
C SER A 179 -6.71 -2.52 17.36
N LEU A 180 -6.66 -3.61 16.60
CA LEU A 180 -5.68 -3.78 15.52
C LEU A 180 -5.88 -2.78 14.39
N CYS A 181 -7.13 -2.54 14.00
CA CYS A 181 -7.48 -1.54 12.99
C CYS A 181 -7.04 -0.13 13.41
N ARG A 182 -7.37 0.27 14.65
CA ARG A 182 -6.97 1.55 15.21
C ARG A 182 -5.45 1.71 15.25
N PHE A 183 -4.73 0.67 15.69
CA PHE A 183 -3.28 0.70 15.71
C PHE A 183 -2.70 0.99 14.32
N ALA A 184 -3.17 0.26 13.30
CA ALA A 184 -2.72 0.48 11.92
C ALA A 184 -3.06 1.89 11.43
N ALA A 185 -4.27 2.38 11.72
CA ALA A 185 -4.71 3.70 11.29
C ALA A 185 -3.88 4.84 11.93
N GLU A 186 -3.61 4.75 13.23
CA GLU A 186 -2.94 5.82 13.98
C GLU A 186 -1.40 5.76 13.88
N ASN A 187 -0.81 4.59 13.59
CA ASN A 187 0.66 4.42 13.59
C ASN A 187 1.27 4.18 12.21
N MET A 188 0.50 3.71 11.22
CA MET A 188 1.04 3.34 9.91
C MET A 188 0.59 4.29 8.81
N LEU A 189 -0.67 4.76 8.83
CA LEU A 189 -1.22 5.53 7.71
C LEU A 189 -0.62 6.93 7.56
N SER A 190 -0.01 7.50 8.60
CA SER A 190 0.67 8.80 8.50
C SER A 190 1.82 8.81 7.47
N GLU A 191 2.38 7.65 7.15
CA GLU A 191 3.43 7.53 6.12
C GLU A 191 2.91 7.91 4.72
N THR A 192 1.60 7.78 4.46
CA THR A 192 1.00 8.01 3.13
C THR A 192 1.20 9.45 2.64
N ALA A 193 1.16 10.44 3.54
CA ALA A 193 1.41 11.84 3.19
C ALA A 193 2.83 12.06 2.67
N ALA A 194 3.83 11.48 3.33
CA ALA A 194 5.24 11.57 2.91
C ALA A 194 5.53 10.73 1.65
N LEU A 195 4.79 9.65 1.44
CA LEU A 195 4.87 8.88 0.20
C LEU A 195 4.28 9.66 -0.97
N LYS A 196 3.11 10.29 -0.80
CA LYS A 196 2.49 11.18 -1.81
C LYS A 196 3.45 12.29 -2.23
N ASP A 197 4.07 12.95 -1.26
CA ASP A 197 5.04 14.02 -1.53
C ASP A 197 6.18 13.52 -2.43
N ARG A 198 6.73 12.33 -2.14
CA ARG A 198 7.73 11.68 -3.00
C ARG A 198 7.20 11.31 -4.39
N VAL A 199 5.96 10.86 -4.51
CA VAL A 199 5.33 10.52 -5.80
C VAL A 199 5.23 11.77 -6.68
N ILE A 200 4.72 12.87 -6.13
CA ILE A 200 4.39 14.08 -6.89
C ILE A 200 5.62 14.98 -7.10
N GLY A 201 6.45 15.15 -6.08
CA GLY A 201 7.57 16.11 -6.08
C GLY A 201 8.96 15.51 -6.30
N GLY A 202 9.13 14.19 -6.17
CA GLY A 202 10.47 13.58 -6.14
C GLY A 202 11.22 13.56 -7.48
N ALA A 203 10.52 13.69 -8.60
CA ALA A 203 11.07 13.46 -9.94
C ALA A 203 12.20 14.43 -10.32
N GLU A 204 12.04 15.72 -10.03
CA GLU A 204 13.03 16.74 -10.42
C GLU A 204 14.37 16.51 -9.73
N SER A 205 14.35 16.24 -8.42
CA SER A 205 15.58 15.96 -7.67
C SER A 205 16.28 14.69 -8.13
N LEU A 206 15.52 13.65 -8.51
CA LEU A 206 16.07 12.39 -9.02
C LEU A 206 16.76 12.59 -10.36
N GLU A 207 16.16 13.39 -11.24
CA GLU A 207 16.76 13.73 -12.53
C GLU A 207 18.04 14.57 -12.36
N ALA A 208 18.00 15.58 -11.49
CA ALA A 208 19.18 16.39 -11.18
C ALA A 208 20.33 15.56 -10.61
N ALA A 209 20.04 14.53 -9.80
CA ALA A 209 21.04 13.66 -9.20
C ALA A 209 21.80 12.75 -10.19
N ARG A 210 21.36 12.64 -11.45
CA ARG A 210 22.03 11.81 -12.47
C ARG A 210 23.49 12.20 -12.71
N ILE A 211 23.87 13.45 -12.45
CA ILE A 211 25.25 13.93 -12.57
C ILE A 211 26.24 13.14 -11.71
N VAL A 212 25.78 12.46 -10.65
CA VAL A 212 26.63 11.64 -9.77
C VAL A 212 27.01 10.31 -10.42
N LEU A 213 26.27 9.87 -11.43
CA LEU A 213 26.50 8.61 -12.15
C LEU A 213 27.27 8.80 -13.46
N ALA A 214 27.56 10.05 -13.85
CA ALA A 214 28.34 10.41 -15.04
C ALA A 214 29.84 10.40 -14.73
#